data_AF-A0A0P4R3L0-F1
#
_entry.id   AF-A0A0P4R3L0-F1
#
_cell.length_a   1.000
_cell.length_b   1.000
_cell.length_c   1.000
_cell.angle_alpha   90.00
_cell.angle_beta   90.00
_cell.angle_gamma   90.00
#
_symmetry.space_group_name_H-M   'P 1'
#
loop_
_entity.id
_entity.type
_entity.pdbx_description
1 polymer ?
#
loop_
_entity_poly.entity_id
_entity_poly.type
_entity_poly.pdbx_seq_one_letter_code
_entity_poly.pdbx_strand_id
1 'polypeptide(L)'
;MPVQSSSRTVLAEWFREHGTPLTTLDPEQPLDDLEGLREIVGDARVVAVGEGAHFVEEFSRARQRVLRFLAERCGFTVFAMEFGFSEAFPLDRWLRGEGDDGDLVNVSRAATEWGAADLLHWLRHHNRTSAHPLRFAGIDVPEAGGALRPALEPVADYLREVDPDALRLVDTALEVSDRFLRGCGSGAAAGRRGRASRKPSRTS
;
A
#
# COMPACT_ATOMS: atom_id res chain seq x y z
N MET A 1 -28.40 5.76 -50.42
CA MET A 1 -28.64 4.76 -49.35
C MET A 1 -27.85 5.22 -48.13
N PRO A 2 -28.46 5.52 -46.99
CA PRO A 2 -27.70 5.88 -45.80
C PRO A 2 -26.96 4.64 -45.31
N VAL A 3 -25.65 4.75 -45.12
CA VAL A 3 -24.83 3.71 -44.50
C VAL A 3 -25.30 3.58 -43.05
N GLN A 4 -25.94 2.48 -42.70
CA GLN A 4 -26.28 2.19 -41.30
C GLN A 4 -24.96 2.05 -40.52
N SER A 5 -24.72 2.97 -39.59
CA SER A 5 -23.57 2.89 -38.68
C SER A 5 -23.66 1.59 -37.88
N SER A 6 -22.56 0.84 -37.82
CA SER A 6 -22.52 -0.41 -37.05
C SER A 6 -22.73 -0.12 -35.56
N SER A 7 -23.31 -1.04 -34.80
CA SER A 7 -23.51 -0.88 -33.35
C SER A 7 -22.22 -0.55 -32.60
N ARG A 8 -21.07 -1.07 -33.07
CA ARG A 8 -19.74 -0.75 -32.52
C ARG A 8 -19.33 0.70 -32.76
N THR A 9 -19.65 1.25 -33.93
CA THR A 9 -19.34 2.65 -34.26
C THR A 9 -20.16 3.59 -33.39
N VAL A 10 -21.46 3.31 -33.24
CA VAL A 10 -22.36 4.06 -32.36
C VAL A 10 -21.87 4.04 -30.92
N LEU A 11 -21.47 2.88 -30.39
CA LEU A 11 -20.90 2.77 -29.04
C LEU A 11 -19.59 3.55 -28.88
N ALA A 12 -18.69 3.47 -29.87
CA ALA A 12 -17.43 4.19 -29.82
C ALA A 12 -17.61 5.72 -29.89
N GLU A 13 -18.60 6.21 -30.62
CA GLU A 13 -18.99 7.62 -30.63
C GLU A 13 -19.54 8.04 -29.27
N TRP A 14 -20.44 7.23 -28.70
CA TRP A 14 -21.00 7.49 -27.38
C TRP A 14 -19.91 7.61 -26.30
N PHE A 15 -18.93 6.70 -26.26
CA PHE A 15 -17.81 6.80 -25.31
C PHE A 15 -16.93 8.02 -25.54
N ARG A 16 -16.73 8.45 -26.79
CA ARG A 16 -15.97 9.68 -27.10
C ARG A 16 -16.71 10.93 -26.65
N GLU A 17 -18.03 10.94 -26.75
CA GLU A 17 -18.88 12.07 -26.34
C GLU A 17 -19.05 12.17 -24.82
N HIS A 18 -19.00 11.04 -24.09
CA HIS A 18 -19.28 10.99 -22.65
C HIS A 18 -18.05 10.68 -21.78
N GLY A 19 -16.92 10.34 -22.39
CA GLY A 19 -15.68 10.05 -21.69
C GLY A 19 -14.87 11.30 -21.38
N THR A 20 -14.19 11.31 -20.24
CA THR A 20 -13.14 12.30 -19.94
C THR A 20 -11.78 11.70 -20.34
N PRO A 21 -11.07 12.28 -21.33
CA PRO A 21 -9.78 11.76 -21.74
C PRO A 21 -8.71 12.08 -20.70
N LEU A 22 -7.92 11.07 -20.31
CA LEU A 22 -6.68 11.29 -19.60
C LEU A 22 -5.62 11.74 -20.61
N THR A 23 -5.00 12.89 -20.35
CA THR A 23 -4.03 13.50 -21.26
C THR A 23 -2.62 12.95 -21.07
N THR A 24 -2.36 12.34 -19.92
CA THR A 24 -1.06 11.77 -19.56
C THR A 24 -1.20 10.71 -18.46
N LEU A 25 -0.22 9.81 -18.39
CA LEU A 25 -0.03 8.86 -17.30
C LEU A 25 1.15 9.24 -16.39
N ASP A 26 1.90 10.28 -16.72
CA ASP A 26 3.03 10.73 -15.90
C ASP A 26 2.51 11.18 -14.51
N PRO A 27 2.92 10.52 -13.42
CA PRO A 27 2.41 10.83 -12.09
C PRO A 27 2.86 12.18 -11.57
N GLU A 28 3.76 12.92 -12.21
CA GLU A 28 4.22 14.25 -11.76
C GLU A 28 3.42 15.41 -12.39
N GLN A 29 2.70 15.17 -13.48
CA GLN A 29 1.93 16.21 -14.18
C GLN A 29 0.71 16.67 -13.37
N PRO A 30 0.14 17.86 -13.72
CA PRO A 30 -1.11 18.33 -13.13
C PRO A 30 -2.25 17.31 -13.23
N LEU A 31 -3.16 17.37 -12.27
CA LEU A 31 -4.27 16.42 -12.09
C LEU A 31 -5.60 16.96 -12.66
N ASP A 32 -5.55 18.00 -13.50
CA ASP A 32 -6.75 18.69 -14.00
C ASP A 32 -7.58 17.83 -14.95
N ASP A 33 -6.94 16.90 -15.66
CA ASP A 33 -7.62 15.91 -16.51
C ASP A 33 -8.38 14.83 -15.70
N LEU A 34 -8.19 14.79 -14.38
CA LEU A 34 -8.92 13.92 -13.45
C LEU A 34 -10.12 14.61 -12.79
N GLU A 35 -10.38 15.88 -13.07
CA GLU A 35 -11.43 16.64 -12.37
C GLU A 35 -12.83 16.02 -12.55
N GLY A 36 -13.08 15.35 -13.69
CA GLY A 36 -14.32 14.59 -13.90
C GLY A 36 -14.54 13.45 -12.90
N LEU A 37 -13.48 12.94 -12.23
CA LEU A 37 -13.62 11.97 -11.15
C LEU A 37 -14.27 12.58 -9.91
N ARG A 38 -14.19 13.89 -9.68
CA ARG A 38 -14.80 14.51 -8.49
C ARG A 38 -16.30 14.26 -8.44
N GLU A 39 -16.99 14.40 -9.57
CA GLU A 39 -18.43 14.17 -9.67
C GLU A 39 -18.78 12.69 -9.46
N ILE A 40 -17.95 11.78 -9.98
CA ILE A 40 -18.12 10.33 -9.81
C ILE A 40 -17.92 9.92 -8.34
N VAL A 41 -16.93 10.52 -7.66
CA VAL A 41 -16.66 10.27 -6.24
C VAL A 41 -17.77 10.85 -5.36
N GLY A 42 -18.22 12.07 -5.64
CA GLY A 42 -19.26 12.75 -4.85
C GLY A 42 -18.92 12.80 -3.37
N ASP A 43 -19.90 12.44 -2.52
CA ASP A 43 -19.76 12.40 -1.05
C ASP A 43 -19.32 11.02 -0.53
N ALA A 44 -18.78 10.15 -1.39
CA ALA A 44 -18.37 8.81 -1.00
C ALA A 44 -17.27 8.88 0.07
N ARG A 45 -17.49 8.17 1.18
CA ARG A 45 -16.48 8.05 2.25
C ARG A 45 -15.38 7.04 1.93
N VAL A 46 -15.67 6.08 1.04
CA VAL A 46 -14.76 5.01 0.63
C VAL A 46 -14.87 4.89 -0.89
N VAL A 47 -13.72 4.94 -1.56
CA VAL A 47 -13.59 4.75 -3.01
C VAL A 47 -12.67 3.57 -3.24
N ALA A 48 -13.17 2.56 -3.97
CA ALA A 48 -12.37 1.41 -4.38
C ALA A 48 -11.74 1.69 -5.75
N VAL A 49 -10.42 1.57 -5.84
CA VAL A 49 -9.66 1.78 -7.08
C VAL A 49 -9.06 0.43 -7.49
N GLY A 50 -9.67 -0.22 -8.47
CA GLY A 50 -9.17 -1.47 -9.05
C GLY A 50 -8.13 -1.25 -10.14
N GLU A 51 -7.46 -2.32 -10.54
CA GLU A 51 -6.60 -2.36 -11.72
C GLU A 51 -7.01 -3.50 -12.67
N GLY A 52 -6.75 -3.33 -13.97
CA GLY A 52 -7.14 -4.34 -14.97
C GLY A 52 -6.25 -5.59 -14.96
N ALA A 53 -4.99 -5.45 -14.54
CA ALA A 53 -4.01 -6.52 -14.38
C ALA A 53 -2.86 -6.06 -13.47
N HIS A 54 -2.22 -6.99 -12.76
CA HIS A 54 -1.02 -6.68 -11.97
C HIS A 54 0.22 -6.53 -12.86
N PHE A 55 1.19 -5.77 -12.37
CA PHE A 55 2.52 -5.59 -12.99
C PHE A 55 2.51 -4.94 -14.39
N VAL A 56 1.50 -4.12 -14.66
CA VAL A 56 1.44 -3.26 -15.86
C VAL A 56 1.78 -1.84 -15.45
N GLU A 57 2.83 -1.27 -16.05
CA GLU A 57 3.37 0.05 -15.69
C GLU A 57 2.32 1.15 -15.87
N GLU A 58 1.54 1.11 -16.95
CA GLU A 58 0.49 2.07 -17.25
C GLU A 58 -0.61 2.06 -16.19
N PHE A 59 -1.00 0.88 -15.68
CA PHE A 59 -1.99 0.78 -14.59
C PHE A 59 -1.43 1.32 -13.28
N SER A 60 -0.17 1.00 -12.94
CA SER A 60 0.48 1.56 -11.75
C SER A 60 0.55 3.09 -11.80
N ARG A 61 0.93 3.65 -12.95
CA ARG A 61 1.00 5.10 -13.18
C ARG A 61 -0.37 5.78 -13.11
N ALA A 62 -1.37 5.20 -13.78
CA ALA A 62 -2.75 5.69 -13.72
C ALA A 62 -3.28 5.67 -12.27
N ARG A 63 -3.09 4.55 -11.56
CA ARG A 63 -3.48 4.39 -10.16
C ARG A 63 -2.80 5.43 -9.27
N GLN A 64 -1.50 5.67 -9.45
CA GLN A 64 -0.79 6.70 -8.70
C GLN A 64 -1.42 8.08 -8.91
N ARG A 65 -1.71 8.48 -10.15
CA ARG A 65 -2.38 9.76 -10.44
C ARG A 65 -3.76 9.85 -9.76
N VAL A 66 -4.57 8.80 -9.83
CA VAL A 66 -5.89 8.75 -9.18
C VAL A 66 -5.77 8.87 -7.66
N LEU A 67 -4.85 8.13 -7.03
CA LEU A 67 -4.61 8.21 -5.58
C LEU A 67 -4.14 9.62 -5.16
N ARG A 68 -3.25 10.24 -5.93
CA ARG A 68 -2.86 11.65 -5.73
C ARG A 68 -4.06 12.58 -5.77
N PHE A 69 -4.93 12.44 -6.78
CA PHE A 69 -6.13 13.27 -6.91
C PHE A 69 -7.07 13.11 -5.72
N LEU A 70 -7.32 11.86 -5.30
CA LEU A 70 -8.18 11.59 -4.14
C LEU A 70 -7.63 12.21 -2.85
N ALA A 71 -6.32 12.12 -2.62
CA ALA A 71 -5.68 12.72 -1.46
C ALA A 71 -5.63 14.25 -1.53
N GLU A 72 -5.08 14.80 -2.61
CA GLU A 72 -4.79 16.23 -2.74
C GLU A 72 -6.04 17.08 -2.97
N ARG A 73 -7.05 16.55 -3.68
CA ARG A 73 -8.21 17.32 -4.13
C ARG A 73 -9.55 16.86 -3.57
N CYS A 74 -9.68 15.62 -3.12
CA CYS A 74 -10.92 15.07 -2.56
C CYS A 74 -10.87 14.84 -1.04
N GLY A 75 -9.74 15.10 -0.38
CA GLY A 75 -9.63 15.07 1.07
C GLY A 75 -9.61 13.67 1.70
N PHE A 76 -9.30 12.63 0.92
CA PHE A 76 -9.09 11.29 1.48
C PHE A 76 -7.82 11.26 2.32
N THR A 77 -7.88 10.60 3.47
CA THR A 77 -6.77 10.58 4.46
C THR A 77 -6.23 9.17 4.77
N VAL A 78 -6.76 8.13 4.11
CA VAL A 78 -6.35 6.73 4.34
C VAL A 78 -6.26 6.01 3.01
N PHE A 79 -5.13 5.36 2.75
CA PHE A 79 -4.95 4.40 1.68
C PHE A 79 -4.96 2.99 2.24
N ALA A 80 -5.98 2.24 1.91
CA ALA A 80 -6.12 0.82 2.20
C ALA A 80 -5.76 0.03 0.93
N MET A 81 -4.57 -0.57 0.90
CA MET A 81 -4.02 -1.24 -0.28
C MET A 81 -4.10 -2.76 -0.12
N GLU A 82 -4.22 -3.48 -1.25
CA GLU A 82 -4.05 -4.93 -1.34
C GLU A 82 -2.62 -5.32 -0.95
N PHE A 83 -2.34 -5.27 0.34
CA PHE A 83 -1.03 -5.39 0.94
C PHE A 83 -1.19 -6.05 2.29
N GLY A 84 -0.15 -6.78 2.73
CA GLY A 84 -0.18 -7.52 3.99
C GLY A 84 -0.51 -6.62 5.18
N PHE A 85 -1.54 -7.00 5.92
CA PHE A 85 -2.04 -6.25 7.09
C PHE A 85 -0.94 -5.96 8.11
N SER A 86 -0.10 -6.95 8.40
CA SER A 86 0.93 -6.83 9.45
C SER A 86 2.14 -6.02 9.00
N GLU A 87 2.47 -6.13 7.73
CA GLU A 87 3.56 -5.45 7.04
C GLU A 87 3.25 -3.97 6.81
N ALA A 88 1.96 -3.60 6.75
CA ALA A 88 1.53 -2.22 6.62
C ALA A 88 1.91 -1.37 7.84
N PHE A 89 1.98 -1.94 9.04
CA PHE A 89 2.32 -1.17 10.26
C PHE A 89 3.73 -0.57 10.25
N PRO A 90 4.81 -1.32 10.01
CA PRO A 90 6.14 -0.72 9.87
C PRO A 90 6.24 0.20 8.64
N LEU A 91 5.52 -0.11 7.55
CA LEU A 91 5.48 0.76 6.38
C LEU A 91 4.80 2.11 6.69
N ASP A 92 3.65 2.14 7.37
CA ASP A 92 2.97 3.38 7.79
C ASP A 92 3.85 4.22 8.71
N ARG A 93 4.59 3.59 9.64
CA ARG A 93 5.58 4.28 10.48
C ARG A 93 6.66 4.95 9.65
N TRP A 94 7.21 4.23 8.68
CA TRP A 94 8.15 4.79 7.73
C TRP A 94 7.50 5.90 6.90
N LEU A 95 6.30 5.74 6.37
CA LEU A 95 5.63 6.80 5.60
C LEU A 95 5.38 8.08 6.42
N ARG A 96 5.33 7.98 7.76
CA ARG A 96 5.23 9.13 8.68
C ARG A 96 6.57 9.77 9.06
N GLY A 97 7.67 9.32 8.48
CA GLY A 97 9.00 9.89 8.69
C GLY A 97 9.86 9.18 9.74
N GLU A 98 9.46 8.01 10.25
CA GLU A 98 10.36 7.18 11.03
C GLU A 98 11.43 6.54 10.11
N GLY A 99 12.69 6.49 10.55
CA GLY A 99 13.81 5.92 9.78
C GLY A 99 14.25 6.77 8.58
N ASP A 100 15.19 6.23 7.79
CA ASP A 100 15.84 6.92 6.66
C ASP A 100 15.07 6.77 5.34
N ASP A 101 15.21 7.76 4.44
CA ASP A 101 14.47 7.80 3.16
C ASP A 101 14.89 6.69 2.17
N GLY A 102 16.14 6.22 2.24
CA GLY A 102 16.66 5.14 1.38
C GLY A 102 16.29 3.72 1.84
N ASP A 103 15.54 3.60 2.94
CA ASP A 103 15.36 2.33 3.65
C ASP A 103 14.16 1.50 3.15
N LEU A 104 13.46 1.92 2.08
CA LEU A 104 12.20 1.28 1.65
C LEU A 104 12.36 -0.24 1.44
N VAL A 105 13.46 -0.69 0.84
CA VAL A 105 13.72 -2.12 0.63
C VAL A 105 13.85 -2.90 1.95
N ASN A 106 14.40 -2.28 3.00
CA ASN A 106 14.54 -2.89 4.33
C ASN A 106 13.26 -2.78 5.15
N VAL A 107 12.47 -1.74 4.92
CA VAL A 107 11.15 -1.54 5.54
C VAL A 107 10.14 -2.51 4.96
N SER A 108 10.13 -2.66 3.63
CA SER A 108 9.27 -3.56 2.89
C SER A 108 9.87 -3.94 1.53
N ARG A 109 10.50 -5.11 1.49
CA ARG A 109 10.98 -5.73 0.26
C ARG A 109 9.84 -5.97 -0.73
N ALA A 110 8.72 -6.51 -0.24
CA ALA A 110 7.50 -6.73 -1.04
C ALA A 110 7.04 -5.43 -1.72
N ALA A 111 7.10 -4.30 -0.99
CA ALA A 111 6.70 -3.02 -1.53
C ALA A 111 7.59 -2.51 -2.68
N THR A 112 8.85 -2.95 -2.70
CA THR A 112 9.79 -2.66 -3.79
C THR A 112 9.57 -3.62 -4.96
N GLU A 113 9.37 -4.91 -4.68
CA GLU A 113 9.24 -5.97 -5.70
C GLU A 113 7.99 -5.82 -6.58
N TRP A 114 6.86 -5.36 -6.04
CA TRP A 114 5.64 -5.13 -6.81
C TRP A 114 5.55 -3.75 -7.50
N GLY A 115 6.63 -2.95 -7.48
CA GLY A 115 6.72 -1.70 -8.22
C GLY A 115 5.96 -0.49 -7.64
N ALA A 116 5.65 -0.47 -6.33
CA ALA A 116 5.02 0.69 -5.69
C ALA A 116 6.00 1.72 -5.11
N ALA A 117 7.30 1.61 -5.41
CA ALA A 117 8.33 2.47 -4.82
C ALA A 117 8.03 3.96 -5.05
N ASP A 118 7.71 4.35 -6.28
CA ASP A 118 7.42 5.75 -6.64
C ASP A 118 6.21 6.30 -5.88
N LEU A 119 5.13 5.51 -5.79
CA LEU A 119 3.94 5.87 -5.01
C LEU A 119 4.27 6.05 -3.53
N LEU A 120 5.06 5.15 -2.94
CA LEU A 120 5.41 5.19 -1.52
C LEU A 120 6.39 6.32 -1.19
N HIS A 121 7.33 6.63 -2.08
CA HIS A 121 8.18 7.80 -1.93
C HIS A 121 7.40 9.10 -2.05
N TRP A 122 6.47 9.21 -3.01
CA TRP A 122 5.54 10.33 -3.07
C TRP A 122 4.71 10.45 -1.79
N LEU A 123 4.16 9.33 -1.30
CA LEU A 123 3.33 9.30 -0.09
C LEU A 123 4.11 9.73 1.15
N ARG A 124 5.36 9.27 1.30
CA ARG A 124 6.25 9.70 2.38
C ARG A 124 6.56 11.19 2.28
N HIS A 125 6.83 11.69 1.07
CA HIS A 125 7.05 13.13 0.86
C HIS A 125 5.80 13.94 1.21
N HIS A 126 4.63 13.52 0.72
CA HIS A 126 3.34 14.14 1.03
C HIS A 126 3.09 14.18 2.54
N ASN A 127 3.30 13.07 3.25
CA ASN A 127 3.09 13.00 4.70
C ASN A 127 4.01 13.92 5.51
N ARG A 128 5.20 14.26 4.99
CA ARG A 128 6.15 15.17 5.65
C ARG A 128 5.81 16.65 5.44
N THR A 129 5.08 16.97 4.38
CA THR A 129 4.83 18.36 3.96
C THR A 129 3.36 18.78 4.08
N SER A 130 2.44 17.82 4.10
CA SER A 130 0.99 18.04 4.18
C SER A 130 0.54 18.31 5.62
N ALA A 131 -0.41 19.23 5.77
CA ALA A 131 -1.15 19.41 7.02
C ALA A 131 -2.10 18.24 7.32
N HIS A 132 -2.39 17.41 6.32
CA HIS A 132 -3.29 16.26 6.40
C HIS A 132 -2.54 15.00 5.94
N PRO A 133 -1.65 14.44 6.77
CA PRO A 133 -0.90 13.25 6.39
C PRO A 133 -1.82 12.05 6.21
N LEU A 134 -1.53 11.26 5.19
CA LEU A 134 -2.22 10.02 4.83
C LEU A 134 -1.75 8.86 5.71
N ARG A 135 -2.69 8.01 6.10
CA ARG A 135 -2.41 6.70 6.71
C ARG A 135 -2.33 5.62 5.64
N PHE A 136 -1.45 4.65 5.86
CA PHE A 136 -1.36 3.45 5.03
C PHE A 136 -1.84 2.23 5.81
N ALA A 137 -2.73 1.47 5.20
CA ALA A 137 -3.26 0.22 5.74
C ALA A 137 -3.16 -0.89 4.69
N GLY A 138 -2.78 -2.09 5.14
CA GLY A 138 -2.89 -3.30 4.35
C GLY A 138 -4.22 -3.98 4.66
N ILE A 139 -4.94 -4.40 3.62
CA ILE A 139 -6.22 -5.12 3.76
C ILE A 139 -6.14 -6.58 3.33
N ASP A 140 -4.93 -7.09 3.11
CA ASP A 140 -4.67 -8.47 2.73
C ASP A 140 -4.00 -9.26 3.87
N VAL A 141 -3.96 -10.59 3.71
CA VAL A 141 -3.24 -11.48 4.63
C VAL A 141 -1.72 -11.23 4.56
N PRO A 142 -0.98 -11.50 5.65
CA PRO A 142 0.47 -11.35 5.66
C PRO A 142 1.17 -12.11 4.52
N GLU A 143 2.21 -11.47 3.95
CA GLU A 143 3.12 -11.93 2.91
C GLU A 143 2.63 -13.13 2.07
N ALA A 144 1.86 -12.84 1.01
CA ALA A 144 1.36 -13.82 0.03
C ALA A 144 0.74 -15.08 0.67
N GLY A 145 0.12 -14.94 1.84
CA GLY A 145 -0.58 -16.00 2.57
C GLY A 145 0.32 -16.99 3.31
N GLY A 146 1.61 -16.70 3.50
CA GLY A 146 2.58 -17.71 3.98
C GLY A 146 3.36 -17.38 5.26
N ALA A 147 3.71 -16.11 5.50
CA ALA A 147 4.58 -15.75 6.61
C ALA A 147 3.82 -15.32 7.85
N LEU A 148 3.95 -16.12 8.91
CA LEU A 148 3.32 -15.80 10.20
C LEU A 148 4.14 -14.77 10.99
N ARG A 149 5.43 -14.62 10.69
CA ARG A 149 6.35 -13.80 11.48
C ARG A 149 5.94 -12.33 11.60
N PRO A 150 5.57 -11.62 10.52
CA PRO A 150 5.11 -10.23 10.63
C PRO A 150 3.88 -10.06 11.54
N ALA A 151 2.99 -11.06 11.59
CA ALA A 151 1.79 -11.04 12.42
C ALA A 151 2.03 -11.49 13.87
N LEU A 152 2.87 -12.50 14.06
CA LEU A 152 3.07 -13.14 15.36
C LEU A 152 4.17 -12.49 16.20
N GLU A 153 5.15 -11.80 15.60
CA GLU A 153 6.17 -11.08 16.39
C GLU A 153 5.58 -9.98 17.27
N PRO A 154 4.69 -9.09 16.77
CA PRO A 154 4.01 -8.11 17.62
C PRO A 154 3.16 -8.76 18.73
N VAL A 155 2.54 -9.91 18.44
CA VAL A 155 1.79 -10.68 19.45
C VAL A 155 2.74 -11.25 20.51
N ALA A 156 3.89 -11.79 20.11
CA ALA A 156 4.92 -12.25 21.04
C ALA A 156 5.48 -11.12 21.90
N ASP A 157 5.65 -9.91 21.34
CA ASP A 157 6.05 -8.71 22.08
C ASP A 157 5.07 -8.41 23.20
N TYR A 158 3.77 -8.41 22.89
CA TYR A 158 2.71 -8.17 23.86
C TYR A 158 2.64 -9.28 24.93
N LEU A 159 2.64 -10.55 24.51
CA LEU A 159 2.58 -11.70 25.42
C LEU A 159 3.78 -11.77 26.38
N ARG A 160 4.96 -11.31 25.96
CA ARG A 160 6.13 -11.20 26.85
C ARG A 160 5.87 -10.35 28.10
N GLU A 161 4.98 -9.39 28.01
CA GLU A 161 4.63 -8.51 29.13
C GLU A 161 3.43 -9.04 29.92
N VAL A 162 2.43 -9.63 29.24
CA VAL A 162 1.14 -9.97 29.86
C VAL A 162 0.95 -11.44 30.23
N ASP A 163 1.54 -12.36 29.48
CA ASP A 163 1.44 -13.82 29.69
C ASP A 163 2.65 -14.52 29.06
N PRO A 164 3.79 -14.57 29.78
CA PRO A 164 5.00 -15.21 29.28
C PRO A 164 4.85 -16.72 29.01
N ASP A 165 3.93 -17.39 29.71
CA ASP A 165 3.72 -18.83 29.56
C ASP A 165 3.04 -19.18 28.22
N ALA A 166 2.29 -18.24 27.63
CA ALA A 166 1.69 -18.37 26.31
C ALA A 166 2.71 -18.26 25.15
N LEU A 167 3.91 -17.72 25.39
CA LEU A 167 4.92 -17.52 24.33
C LEU A 167 5.31 -18.81 23.62
N ARG A 168 5.33 -19.92 24.34
CA ARG A 168 5.62 -21.25 23.77
C ARG A 168 4.73 -21.60 22.57
N LEU A 169 3.48 -21.12 22.56
CA LEU A 169 2.54 -21.36 21.45
C LEU A 169 2.95 -20.56 20.21
N VAL A 170 3.36 -19.31 20.40
CA VAL A 170 3.85 -18.45 19.32
C VAL A 170 5.17 -18.98 18.77
N ASP A 171 6.09 -19.36 19.65
CA ASP A 171 7.38 -19.95 19.25
C ASP A 171 7.16 -21.21 18.41
N THR A 172 6.26 -22.11 18.86
CA THR A 172 5.89 -23.31 18.10
C THR A 172 5.32 -22.96 16.71
N ALA A 173 4.41 -21.99 16.63
CA ALA A 173 3.82 -21.58 15.36
C ALA A 173 4.85 -20.98 14.40
N LEU A 174 5.78 -20.17 14.91
CA LEU A 174 6.88 -19.59 14.13
C LEU A 174 7.87 -20.66 13.66
N GLU A 175 8.21 -21.64 14.51
CA GLU A 175 9.08 -22.75 14.12
C GLU A 175 8.47 -23.59 12.98
N VAL A 176 7.16 -23.87 13.07
CA VAL A 176 6.43 -24.58 12.02
C VAL A 176 6.41 -23.76 10.73
N SER A 177 6.04 -22.47 10.79
CA SER A 177 5.99 -21.58 9.63
C SER A 177 7.36 -21.44 8.97
N ASP A 178 8.42 -21.17 9.74
CA ASP A 178 9.79 -21.05 9.23
C ASP A 178 10.23 -22.33 8.51
N ARG A 179 9.82 -23.52 8.98
CA ARG A 179 10.14 -24.79 8.32
C ARG A 179 9.51 -24.88 6.93
N PHE A 180 8.28 -24.41 6.75
CA PHE A 180 7.61 -24.36 5.44
C PHE A 180 8.25 -23.31 4.51
N LEU A 181 8.65 -22.16 5.07
CA LEU A 181 9.16 -21.04 4.28
C LEU A 181 10.63 -21.17 3.88
N ARG A 182 11.44 -22.00 4.57
CA ARG A 182 12.85 -22.25 4.22
C ARG A 182 13.09 -22.78 2.80
N GLY A 183 12.03 -23.15 2.05
CA GLY A 183 12.09 -23.51 0.63
C GLY A 183 11.33 -22.56 -0.33
N CYS A 184 10.65 -21.53 0.18
CA CYS A 184 9.86 -20.59 -0.61
C CYS A 184 10.55 -19.21 -0.61
N GLY A 185 11.10 -18.79 -1.76
CA GLY A 185 11.89 -17.55 -1.91
C GLY A 185 11.19 -16.24 -1.51
N SER A 186 9.87 -16.27 -1.28
CA SER A 186 9.10 -15.16 -0.74
C SER A 186 9.24 -15.00 0.78
N GLY A 187 9.28 -16.08 1.58
CA GLY A 187 9.19 -16.00 3.06
C GLY A 187 10.48 -15.71 3.83
N ALA A 188 11.58 -15.37 3.15
CA ALA A 188 12.89 -15.13 3.77
C ALA A 188 13.11 -13.66 4.20
N ALA A 189 12.14 -12.77 3.99
CA ALA A 189 12.32 -11.32 4.14
C ALA A 189 12.22 -10.80 5.59
N ALA A 190 11.80 -11.61 6.54
CA ALA A 190 11.79 -11.21 7.94
C ALA A 190 13.14 -11.51 8.59
N GLY A 191 14.17 -10.76 8.15
CA GLY A 191 15.44 -10.70 8.86
C GLY A 191 15.20 -10.27 10.31
N ARG A 192 15.81 -10.97 11.27
CA ARG A 192 15.74 -10.65 12.71
C ARG A 192 15.92 -9.16 12.91
N ARG A 193 14.85 -8.43 13.25
CA ARG A 193 14.98 -7.07 13.76
C ARG A 193 15.81 -7.16 15.04
N GLY A 194 16.99 -6.54 15.00
CA GLY A 194 17.92 -6.53 16.12
C GLY A 194 17.22 -6.03 17.38
N ARG A 195 17.42 -6.75 18.50
CA ARG A 195 16.97 -6.36 19.84
C ARG A 195 17.39 -4.91 20.13
N ALA A 196 16.48 -3.96 19.97
CA ALA A 196 16.66 -2.62 20.49
C ALA A 196 16.63 -2.72 22.03
N SER A 197 17.82 -2.74 22.63
CA SER A 197 17.97 -2.72 24.07
C SER A 197 17.52 -1.36 24.58
N ARG A 198 16.29 -1.28 25.11
CA ARG A 198 15.81 -0.13 25.87
C ARG A 198 16.73 0.04 27.09
N LYS A 199 17.67 0.99 27.04
CA LYS A 199 18.41 1.39 28.24
C LYS A 199 17.44 2.09 29.19
N PRO A 200 17.46 1.77 30.50
CA PRO A 200 16.61 2.44 31.46
C PRO A 200 17.09 3.90 31.61
N SER A 201 16.14 4.83 31.55
CA SER A 201 16.34 6.23 31.89
C SER A 201 16.81 6.33 33.34
N ARG A 202 18.07 6.72 33.54
CA ARG A 202 18.55 7.16 34.85
C ARG A 202 18.04 8.57 35.07
N THR A 203 17.11 8.71 36.01
CA THR A 203 16.84 9.96 36.71
C THR A 203 18.03 10.32 37.61
N SER A 204 18.55 11.52 37.43
CA SER A 204 19.23 12.34 38.45
C SER A 204 19.20 13.78 37.98
#